data_AF-A0A1W1YFC3-F1
#
_entry.id   AF-A0A1W1YFC3-F1
#
_cell.length_a   1.000
_cell.length_b   1.000
_cell.length_c   1.000
_cell.angle_alpha   90.00
_cell.angle_beta   90.00
_cell.angle_gamma   90.00
#
_symmetry.space_group_name_H-M   'P 1'
#
loop_
_entity.id
_entity.type
_entity.pdbx_description
1 polymer ?
#
loop_
_entity_poly.entity_id
_entity_poly.type
_entity_poly.pdbx_seq_one_letter_code
_entity_poly.pdbx_strand_id
1 'polypeptide(L)' 'MGKVFVSFDESEQLLLKSIYYDEDPDEALEFVLKHIIPKVKKDMSCLANTLSAQKG' A
#
# COMPACT_ATOMS: atom_id res chain seq x y z
N MET A 1 -15.03 0.57 9.95
CA MET A 1 -13.85 1.10 9.23
C MET A 1 -13.05 -0.09 8.72
N GLY A 2 -12.83 -0.18 7.40
CA GLY A 2 -12.06 -1.28 6.80
C GLY A 2 -10.57 -1.11 7.09
N LYS A 3 -9.92 -2.15 7.60
CA LYS A 3 -8.46 -2.20 7.71
C LYS A 3 -7.90 -2.70 6.38
N VAL A 4 -6.91 -2.01 5.83
CA VAL A 4 -6.19 -2.45 4.63
C VAL A 4 -4.85 -3.02 5.09
N PHE A 5 -4.56 -4.25 4.66
CA PHE A 5 -3.27 -4.88 4.90
C PHE A 5 -2.38 -4.63 3.68
N VAL A 6 -1.23 -3.99 3.90
CA VAL A 6 -0.25 -3.71 2.84
C VAL A 6 1.04 -4.43 3.21
N SER A 7 1.51 -5.29 2.31
CA SER A 7 2.73 -6.05 2.48
C SER A 7 3.90 -5.31 1.84
N PHE A 8 5.01 -5.19 2.57
CA PHE A 8 6.24 -4.58 2.09
C PHE A 8 7.36 -5.61 2.00
N ASP A 9 8.16 -5.54 0.95
CA ASP A 9 9.41 -6.30 0.87
C ASP A 9 10.51 -5.68 1.75
N GLU A 10 11.64 -6.37 1.89
CA GLU A 10 12.74 -5.93 2.77
C GLU A 10 13.26 -4.54 2.41
N SER A 11 13.36 -4.21 1.12
CA SER A 11 13.87 -2.90 0.67
C SER A 11 12.89 -1.79 1.04
N GLU A 12 11.60 -2.02 0.86
CA GLU A 12 10.55 -1.08 1.24
C GLU A 12 10.46 -0.89 2.76
N GLN A 13 10.68 -1.95 3.54
CA GLN A 13 10.73 -1.86 5.00
C GLN A 13 11.94 -1.06 5.49
N LEU A 14 13.09 -1.19 4.84
CA LEU A 14 14.28 -0.38 5.12
C LEU A 14 14.02 1.10 4.80
N LEU A 15 13.37 1.39 3.67
CA LEU A 15 13.02 2.76 3.30
C LEU A 15 12.06 3.39 4.32
N LEU A 16 11.00 2.66 4.71
CA LEU A 16 10.07 3.12 5.73
C LEU A 16 10.76 3.38 7.07
N LYS A 17 11.78 2.56 7.41
CA LYS A 17 12.58 2.75 8.62
C LYS A 17 13.45 4.01 8.53
N SER A 18 14.00 4.37 7.36
CA SER A 18 14.72 5.63 7.17
C SER A 18 13.81 6.82 7.44
N ILE A 19 12.64 6.85 6.79
CA ILE A 19 11.64 7.93 6.92
C ILE A 19 11.24 8.16 8.39
N TYR A 20 11.13 7.08 9.18
CA TYR A 20 10.84 7.20 10.62
C TYR A 20 11.94 7.94 11.40
N TYR A 21 13.22 7.79 11.00
CA TYR A 21 14.32 8.50 11.65
C TYR A 21 14.49 9.93 11.14
N ASP A 22 14.27 10.15 9.84
CA ASP A 22 14.41 11.45 9.20
C ASP A 22 13.25 12.40 9.58
N GLU A 23 12.09 11.83 9.93
CA GLU A 23 10.85 12.53 10.30
C GLU A 23 10.40 13.60 9.27
N ASP A 24 10.85 13.45 8.02
CA ASP A 24 10.52 14.36 6.93
C ASP A 24 9.10 14.07 6.39
N PRO A 25 8.17 15.05 6.46
CA PRO A 25 6.79 14.83 6.07
C PRO A 25 6.63 14.68 4.54
N ASP A 26 7.50 15.29 3.74
CA ASP A 26 7.42 15.23 2.28
C ASP A 26 7.89 13.85 1.78
N GLU A 27 8.95 13.30 2.38
CA GLU A 27 9.43 11.95 2.10
C GLU A 27 8.40 10.89 2.53
N ALA A 28 7.80 11.06 3.70
CA ALA A 28 6.72 10.18 4.17
C ALA A 28 5.52 10.19 3.21
N LEU A 29 5.11 11.37 2.75
CA LEU A 29 4.03 11.50 1.77
C LEU A 29 4.40 10.83 0.44
N GLU A 30 5.63 11.03 -0.04
CA GLU A 30 6.11 10.44 -1.28
C GLU A 30 6.07 8.90 -1.21
N PHE A 31 6.50 8.33 -0.09
CA PHE A 31 6.44 6.88 0.13
C PHE A 31 5.01 6.35 0.06
N VAL A 32 4.06 7.03 0.71
CA VAL A 32 2.64 6.64 0.69
C VAL A 32 2.11 6.66 -0.75
N LEU A 33 2.41 7.71 -1.51
CA LEU A 33 1.94 7.86 -2.89
C LEU A 33 2.53 6.80 -3.83
N LYS A 34 3.82 6.50 -3.70
CA LYS A 34 4.55 5.57 -4.58
C LYS A 34 4.35 4.10 -4.23
N HIS A 35 4.30 3.75 -2.94
CA HIS A 35 4.34 2.35 -2.50
C HIS A 35 3.01 1.85 -1.94
N ILE A 36 2.27 2.69 -1.20
CA ILE A 36 1.06 2.25 -0.50
C ILE A 36 -0.16 2.32 -1.42
N ILE A 37 -0.45 3.49 -2.00
CA ILE A 37 -1.65 3.68 -2.83
C ILE A 37 -1.76 2.66 -3.98
N PRO A 38 -0.69 2.35 -4.75
CA PRO A 38 -0.80 1.40 -5.85
C PRO A 38 -1.13 -0.01 -5.38
N LYS A 39 -0.59 -0.44 -4.23
CA LYS A 39 -0.87 -1.75 -3.64
C LYS A 39 -2.31 -1.86 -3.17
N VAL A 40 -2.83 -0.83 -2.48
CA VAL A 40 -4.24 -0.78 -2.08
C VAL A 40 -5.18 -0.81 -3.28
N LYS A 41 -4.89 -0.05 -4.34
CA LYS A 41 -5.69 -0.07 -5.57
C LYS A 41 -5.66 -1.43 -6.25
N LYS A 42 -4.48 -2.07 -6.33
CA LYS A 42 -4.31 -3.40 -6.93
C LYS A 42 -5.12 -4.46 -6.18
N ASP A 43 -5.12 -4.44 -4.85
CA ASP A 43 -5.92 -5.37 -4.05
C ASP A 43 -7.43 -5.13 -4.18
N MET A 44 -7.87 -3.88 -4.34
CA MET A 44 -9.29 -3.60 -4.59
C MET A 44 -9.72 -4.02 -6.00
N SER A 45 -8.87 -3.87 -7.02
CA SER A 45 -9.15 -4.35 -8.37
C SER A 45 -9.20 -5.88 -8.46
N CYS A 46 -8.34 -6.60 -7.73
CA CYS A 46 -8.38 -8.06 -7.74
C CYS A 46 -9.63 -8.61 -7.03
N LEU A 47 -10.07 -7.96 -5.95
CA LEU A 47 -11.31 -8.31 -5.24
C LEU A 47 -12.58 -7.96 -6.03
N ALA A 48 -12.56 -6.90 -6.84
CA ALA A 48 -13.69 -6.55 -7.71
C ALA A 48 -13.94 -7.61 -8.80
N ASN A 49 -12.87 -8.21 -9.34
CA ASN A 49 -13.00 -9.29 -10.33
C ASN A 49 -13.52 -10.60 -9.72
N THR A 50 -13.14 -10.94 -8.49
CA THR A 50 -13.64 -12.15 -7.81
C THR A 50 -15.11 -12.01 -7.39
N LEU A 51 -15.54 -10.83 -6.93
CA LEU A 51 -16.95 -10.57 -6.62
C LEU A 51 -17.86 -10.56 -7.86
N SER A 52 -17.34 -10.16 -9.02
CA SER A 52 -18.08 -10.18 -10.29
C SER A 52 -18.24 -11.59 -10.87
N ALA A 53 -17.37 -12.53 -10.51
CA ALA A 53 -17.41 -13.92 -11.00
C ALA A 53 -18.45 -14.80 -10.27
N GLN A 54 -19.06 -14.33 -9.18
CA GLN A 54 -20.04 -15.10 -8.38
C GLN A 54 -21.51 -14.81 -8.79
N LYS A 55 -21.73 -14.17 -9.93
CA LYS A 55 -23.07 -13.96 -10.51
C LYS A 55 -23.19 -14.77 -11.81
N GLY A 56 -23.15 -16.09 -11.67
CA GLY A 56 -23.42 -17.08 -12.72
C GLY A 56 -24.45 -18.08 -12.22
#